data_AF-A0A2I0QQU9-F1
#
_entry.id   AF-A0A2I0QQU9-F1
#
_cell.length_a   1.000
_cell.length_b   1.000
_cell.length_c   1.000
_cell.angle_alpha   90.00
_cell.angle_beta   90.00
_cell.angle_gamma   90.00
#
_symmetry.space_group_name_H-M   'P 1'
#
loop_
_entity.id
_entity.type
_entity.pdbx_description
1 polymer ?
#
loop_
_entity_poly.entity_id
_entity_poly.type
_entity_poly.pdbx_seq_one_letter_code
_entity_poly.pdbx_strand_id
1 'polypeptide(L)'
;MSRNNILFSIFIVSGMIVLLYLMNDTFRIVRFTLSEYESPYFVLFRMSLWGFLFGILIEWKGLKNLILGSFHINWLLIPALLLTTLGFIPIIKWFSWFGVGNPFYIEALSLPEVNLAITILSGVLLIRGLTNN
;
A
#
# COMPACT_ATOMS: atom_id res chain seq x y z
N MET A 1 -4.75 6.99 29.53
CA MET A 1 -4.75 6.04 28.39
C MET A 1 -4.90 4.64 28.97
N SER A 2 -5.85 3.81 28.53
CA SER A 2 -6.03 2.46 29.13
C SER A 2 -4.88 1.52 28.73
N ARG A 3 -4.55 0.53 29.57
CA ARG A 3 -3.49 -0.48 29.30
C ARG A 3 -3.65 -1.15 27.94
N ASN A 4 -4.89 -1.41 27.53
CA ASN A 4 -5.21 -2.04 26.25
C ASN A 4 -4.87 -1.14 25.05
N ASN A 5 -4.97 0.18 25.19
CA ASN A 5 -4.56 1.12 24.14
C ASN A 5 -3.05 1.11 23.95
N ILE A 6 -2.27 0.98 25.02
CA ILE A 6 -0.80 0.93 24.96
C ILE A 6 -0.35 -0.35 24.25
N LEU A 7 -0.88 -1.51 24.63
CA LEU A 7 -0.57 -2.79 23.98
C LEU A 7 -0.93 -2.77 22.49
N PHE A 8 -2.08 -2.20 22.15
CA PHE A 8 -2.49 -2.06 20.75
C PHE A 8 -1.52 -1.15 19.98
N SER A 9 -1.13 0.00 20.53
CA SER A 9 -0.15 0.88 19.89
C SER A 9 1.21 0.21 19.69
N ILE A 10 1.69 -0.58 20.66
CA ILE A 10 2.94 -1.36 20.52
C ILE A 10 2.81 -2.38 19.38
N PHE A 11 1.69 -3.10 19.32
CA PHE A 11 1.42 -4.05 18.24
C PHE A 11 1.44 -3.37 16.86
N ILE A 12 0.78 -2.22 16.72
CA ILE A 12 0.77 -1.44 15.48
C ILE A 12 2.19 -1.02 15.07
N VAL A 13 2.96 -0.44 16.01
CA VAL A 13 4.33 0.01 15.72
C VAL A 13 5.23 -1.17 15.34
N SER A 14 5.12 -2.29 16.04
CA SER A 14 5.84 -3.52 15.67
C SER A 14 5.47 -4.00 14.27
N GLY A 15 4.18 -4.02 13.93
CA GLY A 15 3.71 -4.33 12.58
C GLY A 15 4.28 -3.39 11.52
N MET A 16 4.31 -2.08 11.78
CA MET A 16 4.91 -1.10 10.87
C MET A 16 6.41 -1.34 10.66
N ILE A 17 7.17 -1.66 11.72
CA ILE A 17 8.60 -1.99 11.61
C ILE A 17 8.81 -3.25 10.76
N VAL A 18 8.00 -4.29 10.97
CA VAL A 18 8.05 -5.52 10.18
C VAL A 18 7.75 -5.24 8.71
N LEU A 19 6.72 -4.44 8.42
CA LEU A 19 6.38 -4.06 7.04
C LEU A 19 7.51 -3.25 6.38
N LEU A 20 8.14 -2.32 7.09
CA LEU A 20 9.30 -1.58 6.56
C LEU A 20 10.47 -2.51 6.24
N TYR A 21 10.73 -3.50 7.09
CA TYR A 21 11.73 -4.53 6.83
C TYR A 21 11.40 -5.34 5.56
N LEU A 22 10.15 -5.81 5.43
CA LEU A 22 9.69 -6.56 4.25
C LEU A 22 9.72 -5.72 2.96
N MET A 23 9.38 -4.44 3.05
CA MET A 23 9.48 -3.49 1.94
C MET A 23 10.93 -3.31 1.50
N ASN A 24 11.86 -3.13 2.46
CA ASN A 24 13.28 -3.00 2.15
C ASN A 24 13.84 -4.26 1.48
N ASP A 25 13.49 -5.45 1.98
CA ASP A 25 13.89 -6.73 1.36
C ASP A 25 13.34 -6.85 -0.06
N THR A 26 12.05 -6.58 -0.25
CA THR A 26 11.40 -6.61 -1.57
C THR A 26 12.01 -5.58 -2.53
N PHE A 27 12.33 -4.38 -2.04
CA PHE A 27 12.94 -3.32 -2.85
C PHE A 27 14.33 -3.70 -3.37
N ARG A 28 15.12 -4.42 -2.56
CA ARG A 28 16.41 -4.97 -3.01
C ARG A 28 16.21 -5.95 -4.16
N ILE A 29 15.23 -6.84 -4.06
CA ILE A 29 14.91 -7.79 -5.15
C ILE A 29 14.46 -7.02 -6.41
N VAL A 30 13.61 -6.00 -6.24
CA VAL A 30 13.14 -5.16 -7.34
C VAL A 30 14.31 -4.48 -8.06
N ARG A 31 15.27 -3.88 -7.34
CA ARG A 31 16.37 -3.16 -7.97
C ARG A 31 17.45 -4.04 -8.58
N PHE A 32 17.77 -5.17 -7.96
CA PHE A 32 18.98 -5.93 -8.30
C PHE A 32 18.73 -7.22 -9.07
N THR A 33 17.49 -7.73 -9.11
CA THR A 33 17.25 -9.12 -9.55
C THR A 33 15.95 -9.28 -10.35
N LEU A 34 15.27 -8.19 -10.71
CA LEU A 34 14.00 -8.26 -11.46
C LEU A 34 14.13 -9.03 -12.78
N SER A 35 15.28 -8.97 -13.44
CA SER A 35 15.59 -9.68 -14.69
C SER A 35 15.92 -11.16 -14.50
N GLU A 36 16.25 -11.61 -13.29
CA GLU A 36 16.66 -12.98 -12.99
C GLU A 36 15.59 -13.79 -12.26
N TYR A 37 14.52 -13.13 -11.77
CA TYR A 37 13.43 -13.80 -11.07
C TYR A 37 12.42 -14.41 -12.06
N GLU A 38 12.06 -15.68 -11.86
CA GLU A 38 11.08 -16.39 -12.70
C GLU A 38 9.66 -15.76 -12.66
N SER A 39 9.35 -14.98 -11.62
CA SER A 39 8.05 -14.28 -11.51
C SER A 39 8.20 -12.86 -10.94
N PRO A 40 8.56 -11.87 -11.79
CA PRO A 40 8.69 -10.47 -11.36
C PRO A 40 7.36 -9.89 -10.88
N TYR A 41 6.24 -10.39 -11.41
CA TYR A 41 4.89 -9.97 -11.02
C TYR A 41 4.59 -10.25 -9.55
N PHE A 42 5.02 -11.39 -9.02
CA PHE A 42 4.79 -11.74 -7.62
C PHE A 42 5.60 -10.88 -6.64
N VAL A 43 6.84 -10.50 -7.03
CA VAL A 43 7.66 -9.57 -6.25
C VAL A 43 7.01 -8.19 -6.19
N LEU A 44 6.57 -7.66 -7.34
CA LEU A 44 5.92 -6.36 -7.43
C LEU A 44 4.59 -6.32 -6.66
N PHE A 45 3.79 -7.39 -6.76
CA PHE A 45 2.57 -7.53 -5.99
C PHE A 45 2.83 -7.50 -4.47
N ARG A 46 3.87 -8.21 -3.99
CA ARG A 46 4.27 -8.17 -2.58
C ARG A 46 4.63 -6.76 -2.14
N MET A 47 5.37 -6.01 -2.96
CA MET A 47 5.72 -4.62 -2.66
C MET A 47 4.47 -3.73 -2.48
N SER A 48 3.52 -3.82 -3.41
CA SER A 48 2.24 -3.09 -3.33
C SER A 48 1.43 -3.51 -2.10
N LEU A 49 1.41 -4.81 -1.76
CA LEU A 49 0.74 -5.34 -0.58
C LEU A 49 1.34 -4.77 0.72
N TRP A 50 2.68 -4.73 0.84
CA TRP A 50 3.32 -4.18 2.03
C TRP A 50 3.04 -2.69 2.20
N GLY A 51 3.13 -1.91 1.12
CA GLY A 51 2.75 -0.49 1.14
C GLY A 51 1.30 -0.27 1.55
N PHE A 52 0.39 -1.05 0.97
CA PHE A 52 -1.03 -0.99 1.31
C PHE A 52 -1.32 -1.29 2.78
N LEU A 53 -0.76 -2.38 3.32
CA LEU A 53 -0.90 -2.75 4.73
C LEU A 53 -0.27 -1.69 5.64
N PHE A 54 0.84 -1.07 5.23
CA PHE A 54 1.46 0.00 5.98
C PHE A 54 0.54 1.23 6.06
N GLY A 55 -0.12 1.56 4.94
CA GLY A 55 -1.18 2.58 4.90
C GLY A 55 -2.34 2.30 5.86
N ILE A 56 -2.80 1.05 5.91
CA ILE A 56 -3.85 0.62 6.86
C ILE A 56 -3.39 0.83 8.32
N LEU A 57 -2.14 0.47 8.65
CA LEU A 57 -1.62 0.62 10.01
C LEU A 57 -1.42 2.08 10.42
N ILE A 58 -1.12 3.00 9.49
CA ILE A 58 -1.06 4.43 9.78
C ILE A 58 -2.39 4.92 10.38
N GLU A 59 -3.51 4.45 9.85
CA GLU A 59 -4.87 4.78 10.32
C GLU A 59 -5.33 3.86 11.46
N TRP A 60 -4.45 3.57 12.43
CA TRP A 60 -4.70 2.61 13.51
C TRP A 60 -5.94 2.90 14.35
N LYS A 61 -6.33 4.18 14.53
CA LYS A 61 -7.54 4.55 15.26
C LYS A 61 -8.80 4.10 14.52
N GLY A 62 -8.83 4.38 13.21
CA GLY A 62 -9.90 3.92 12.34
C GLY A 62 -9.93 2.40 12.26
N LEU A 63 -8.78 1.77 12.08
CA LEU A 63 -8.65 0.31 12.08
C LEU A 63 -9.17 -0.32 13.37
N LYS A 64 -8.85 0.26 14.52
CA LYS A 64 -9.37 -0.20 15.82
C LYS A 64 -10.90 -0.11 15.86
N ASN A 65 -11.48 0.98 15.36
CA ASN A 65 -12.94 1.14 15.31
C ASN A 65 -13.61 0.09 14.41
N LEU A 66 -13.00 -0.23 13.27
CA LEU A 66 -13.48 -1.28 12.37
C LEU A 66 -13.42 -2.67 13.02
N ILE A 67 -12.33 -2.99 13.72
CA ILE A 67 -12.19 -4.26 14.46
C ILE A 67 -13.25 -4.37 15.57
N LEU A 68 -13.64 -3.24 16.18
CA LEU A 68 -14.71 -3.18 17.18
C LEU A 68 -16.12 -3.15 16.57
N GLY A 69 -16.26 -3.23 15.25
CA GLY A 69 -17.55 -3.31 14.56
C GLY A 69 -18.18 -1.96 14.18
N SER A 70 -17.46 -0.85 14.35
CA SER A 70 -17.96 0.48 13.98
C SER A 70 -17.59 0.79 12.52
N PHE A 71 -18.52 0.47 11.61
CA PHE A 71 -18.36 0.68 10.17
C PHE A 71 -19.21 1.87 9.69
N HIS A 72 -18.61 2.72 8.87
CA HIS A 72 -19.30 3.82 8.20
C HIS A 72 -18.73 4.03 6.80
N ILE A 73 -19.55 3.85 5.77
CA ILE A 73 -19.09 4.02 4.39
C ILE A 73 -19.23 5.49 3.99
N ASN A 74 -18.15 6.09 3.53
CA ASN A 74 -18.16 7.44 2.96
C ASN A 74 -17.53 7.48 1.57
N TRP A 75 -17.60 8.65 0.94
CA TRP A 75 -17.15 8.86 -0.44
C TRP A 75 -15.67 8.55 -0.68
N LEU A 76 -14.80 8.60 0.35
CA LEU A 76 -13.38 8.28 0.23
C LEU A 76 -13.12 6.81 -0.15
N LEU A 77 -14.11 5.92 0.00
CA LEU A 77 -14.00 4.54 -0.44
C LEU A 77 -13.78 4.43 -1.96
N ILE A 78 -14.38 5.31 -2.75
CA ILE A 78 -14.24 5.31 -4.22
C ILE A 78 -12.80 5.62 -4.65
N PRO A 79 -12.18 6.75 -4.25
CA PRO A 79 -10.78 6.99 -4.57
C PRO A 79 -9.84 5.95 -3.94
N ALA A 80 -10.18 5.37 -2.78
CA ALA A 80 -9.41 4.27 -2.21
C ALA A 80 -9.38 3.04 -3.14
N LEU A 81 -10.54 2.59 -3.65
CA LEU A 81 -10.64 1.45 -4.55
C LEU A 81 -9.98 1.71 -5.90
N LEU A 82 -10.12 2.91 -6.45
CA LEU A 82 -9.42 3.33 -7.67
C LEU A 82 -7.90 3.28 -7.49
N LEU A 83 -7.38 3.90 -6.44
CA LEU A 83 -5.93 3.90 -6.17
C LEU A 83 -5.41 2.51 -5.82
N THR A 84 -6.19 1.69 -5.13
CA THR A 84 -5.82 0.28 -4.88
C THR A 84 -5.67 -0.45 -6.20
N THR A 85 -6.64 -0.31 -7.11
CA THR A 85 -6.58 -0.95 -8.43
C THR A 85 -5.36 -0.48 -9.22
N LEU A 86 -5.08 0.82 -9.24
CA LEU A 86 -3.92 1.40 -9.93
C LEU A 86 -2.58 0.98 -9.30
N GLY A 87 -2.51 0.99 -7.97
CA GLY A 87 -1.30 0.66 -7.21
C GLY A 87 -0.90 -0.81 -7.28
N PHE A 88 -1.87 -1.71 -7.44
CA PHE A 88 -1.60 -3.15 -7.57
C PHE A 88 -1.31 -3.59 -9.02
N ILE A 89 -1.43 -2.70 -10.01
CA ILE A 89 -0.94 -2.99 -11.36
C ILE A 89 0.61 -2.98 -11.32
N PRO A 90 1.27 -4.11 -11.67
CA PRO A 90 2.73 -4.18 -11.64
C PRO A 90 3.35 -3.12 -12.56
N ILE A 91 4.40 -2.44 -12.10
CA ILE A 91 5.04 -1.33 -12.86
C ILE A 91 5.46 -1.69 -14.29
N ILE A 92 5.83 -2.97 -14.52
CA ILE A 92 6.21 -3.48 -15.84
C ILE A 92 5.03 -3.46 -16.83
N LYS A 93 3.79 -3.58 -16.35
CA LYS A 93 2.58 -3.51 -17.19
C LYS A 93 2.33 -2.11 -17.72
N TRP A 94 2.61 -1.06 -16.94
CA TRP A 94 2.49 0.32 -17.41
C TRP A 94 3.42 0.58 -18.60
N PHE A 95 4.68 0.15 -18.51
CA PHE A 95 5.62 0.18 -19.65
C PHE A 95 5.15 -0.67 -20.83
N SER A 96 4.64 -1.88 -20.59
CA SER A 96 4.18 -2.77 -21.66
C SER A 96 2.94 -2.27 -22.39
N TRP A 97 2.03 -1.58 -21.72
CA TRP A 97 0.77 -1.12 -22.31
C TRP A 97 0.94 0.18 -23.09
N PHE A 98 1.79 1.08 -22.60
CA PHE A 98 1.90 2.41 -23.17
C PHE A 98 3.21 2.59 -23.96
N GLY A 99 4.30 1.94 -23.57
CA GLY A 99 5.63 2.13 -24.17
C GLY A 99 6.45 3.25 -23.49
N VAL A 100 7.61 3.58 -24.06
CA VAL A 100 8.53 4.64 -23.58
C VAL A 100 8.22 5.96 -24.31
N GLY A 101 8.29 7.10 -23.61
CA GLY A 101 8.03 8.43 -24.20
C GLY A 101 6.58 8.91 -24.13
N ASN A 102 5.77 8.29 -23.27
CA ASN A 102 4.37 8.63 -23.02
C ASN A 102 4.20 9.82 -22.08
N PRO A 103 2.98 10.38 -21.97
CA PRO A 103 2.69 11.47 -21.04
C PRO A 103 3.19 11.21 -19.62
N PHE A 104 3.67 12.26 -18.94
CA PHE A 104 4.29 12.23 -17.61
C PHE A 104 3.53 11.39 -16.56
N TYR A 105 2.19 11.38 -16.60
CA TYR A 105 1.38 10.63 -15.63
C TYR A 105 1.50 9.10 -15.78
N ILE A 106 1.77 8.56 -16.98
CA ILE A 106 2.01 7.13 -17.19
C ILE A 106 3.43 6.75 -16.72
N GLU A 107 4.39 7.62 -16.98
CA GLU A 107 5.77 7.44 -16.52
C GLU A 107 5.87 7.47 -15.00
N ALA A 108 5.15 8.40 -14.35
CA ALA A 108 5.05 8.47 -12.89
C ALA A 108 4.51 7.17 -12.29
N LEU A 109 3.48 6.55 -12.87
CA LEU A 109 2.93 5.26 -12.39
C LEU A 109 3.90 4.08 -12.56
N SER A 110 4.90 4.24 -13.41
CA SER A 110 5.91 3.23 -13.69
C SER A 110 7.12 3.33 -12.73
N LEU A 111 7.22 4.41 -11.94
CA LEU A 111 8.25 4.56 -10.91
C LEU A 111 7.89 3.77 -9.64
N PRO A 112 8.76 2.88 -9.15
CA PRO A 112 8.51 2.08 -7.94
C PRO A 112 8.11 2.92 -6.73
N GLU A 113 8.77 4.06 -6.53
CA GLU A 113 8.57 4.95 -5.39
C GLU A 113 7.19 5.62 -5.43
N VAL A 114 6.72 6.01 -6.63
CA VAL A 114 5.40 6.61 -6.83
C VAL A 114 4.30 5.56 -6.67
N ASN A 115 4.47 4.36 -7.24
CA ASN A 115 3.54 3.25 -7.05
C ASN A 115 3.41 2.89 -5.57
N LEU A 116 4.52 2.89 -4.83
CA LEU A 116 4.49 2.67 -3.38
C LEU A 116 3.73 3.78 -2.64
N ALA A 117 3.93 5.05 -2.99
CA ALA A 117 3.18 6.15 -2.37
C ALA A 117 1.67 6.02 -2.63
N ILE A 118 1.27 5.64 -3.85
CA ILE A 118 -0.13 5.39 -4.23
C ILE A 118 -0.72 4.23 -3.42
N THR A 119 0.02 3.13 -3.27
CA THR A 119 -0.47 1.96 -2.50
C THR A 119 -0.62 2.28 -1.01
N ILE A 120 0.34 3.01 -0.40
CA ILE A 120 0.21 3.50 0.98
C ILE A 120 -1.01 4.41 1.12
N LEU A 121 -1.17 5.40 0.23
CA LEU A 121 -2.30 6.32 0.25
C LEU A 121 -3.63 5.58 0.10
N SER A 122 -3.70 4.56 -0.75
CA SER A 122 -4.91 3.75 -0.93
C SER A 122 -5.29 2.98 0.34
N GLY A 123 -4.33 2.46 1.10
CA GLY A 123 -4.58 1.82 2.40
C GLY A 123 -5.10 2.79 3.45
N VAL A 124 -4.53 3.99 3.52
CA VAL A 124 -5.00 5.08 4.39
C VAL A 124 -6.44 5.46 4.05
N LEU A 125 -6.71 5.71 2.76
CA LEU A 125 -8.04 6.11 2.28
C LEU A 125 -9.07 5.00 2.45
N LEU A 126 -8.67 3.72 2.36
CA LEU A 126 -9.58 2.61 2.62
C LEU A 126 -10.10 2.66 4.06
N ILE A 127 -9.21 2.79 5.04
CA ILE A 127 -9.64 2.86 6.44
C ILE A 127 -10.49 4.09 6.68
N ARG A 128 -10.06 5.26 6.19
CA ARG A 128 -10.85 6.50 6.30
C ARG A 128 -12.19 6.41 5.59
N GLY A 129 -12.28 5.68 4.48
CA GLY A 129 -13.51 5.46 3.70
C GLY A 129 -14.51 4.54 4.38
N LEU A 130 -14.04 3.71 5.32
CA LEU A 130 -14.85 2.76 6.09
C LEU A 130 -15.13 3.24 7.52
N THR A 131 -14.59 4.38 7.93
CA THR A 131 -14.78 4.96 9.27
C THR A 131 -15.29 6.39 9.19
N ASN A 132 -16.06 6.80 10.21
CA ASN A 132 -16.44 8.19 10.38
C ASN A 132 -15.32 8.89 11.19
N ASN A 133 -14.31 9.41 10.49
CA ASN A 133 -13.23 10.21 11.09
C ASN A 133 -13.62 11.68 11.15
#